data_AF-A0A9N9SW72-F1
#
_entry.id   AF-A0A9N9SW72-F1
#
_cell.length_a   1.000
_cell.length_b   1.000
_cell.length_c   1.000
_cell.angle_alpha   90.00
_cell.angle_beta   90.00
_cell.angle_gamma   90.00
#
_symmetry.space_group_name_H-M   'P 1'
#
loop_
_entity.id
_entity.type
_entity.pdbx_description
1 polymer ?
#
loop_
_entity_poly.entity_id
_entity_poly.type
_entity_poly.pdbx_seq_one_letter_code
_entity_poly.pdbx_strand_id
1 'polypeptide(L)'
;MAFGDYPADYNPKVHGPYDPARFYGKPDTPFGQVKVGEIGSWLARRNKSPSALAGAFSRAYWRWQHKYVQPKKSGIAPFLQIVVGSMIFFYTINYTKLSHHRNYKYH
;
A
#
# COMPACT_ATOMS: atom_id res chain seq x y z
N MET A 1 -4.29 -17.91 -10.85
CA MET A 1 -5.39 -17.12 -10.28
C MET A 1 -5.84 -16.15 -11.34
N ALA A 2 -7.08 -16.32 -11.79
CA ALA A 2 -7.74 -15.35 -12.64
C ALA A 2 -8.22 -14.15 -11.81
N PHE A 3 -8.59 -13.07 -12.49
CA PHE A 3 -9.16 -11.91 -11.83
C PHE A 3 -10.53 -12.28 -11.23
N GLY A 4 -10.71 -12.04 -9.92
CA GLY A 4 -11.94 -12.37 -9.19
C GLY A 4 -11.87 -13.66 -8.36
N ASP A 5 -10.85 -14.49 -8.56
CA ASP A 5 -10.65 -15.69 -7.72
C ASP A 5 -10.20 -15.30 -6.31
N TYR A 6 -10.55 -16.15 -5.34
CA TYR A 6 -9.93 -16.07 -4.01
C TYR A 6 -8.42 -16.38 -4.09
N PRO A 7 -7.61 -15.81 -3.18
CA PRO A 7 -6.20 -16.18 -3.04
C PRO A 7 -6.04 -17.69 -2.89
N ALA A 8 -5.06 -18.28 -3.58
CA ALA A 8 -4.80 -19.73 -3.49
C ALA A 8 -4.56 -20.22 -2.05
N ASP A 9 -3.99 -19.36 -1.20
CA ASP A 9 -3.71 -19.65 0.20
C ASP A 9 -4.95 -19.51 1.12
N TYR A 10 -6.10 -19.04 0.61
CA TYR A 10 -7.30 -18.87 1.42
C TYR A 10 -8.06 -20.20 1.62
N ASN A 11 -8.17 -20.62 2.89
CA ASN A 11 -9.01 -21.72 3.30
C ASN A 11 -10.15 -21.24 4.24
N PRO A 12 -11.43 -21.31 3.84
CA PRO A 12 -12.55 -20.85 4.66
C PRO A 12 -12.72 -21.64 5.97
N LYS A 13 -12.30 -22.91 6.01
CA LYS A 13 -12.37 -23.73 7.24
C LYS A 13 -11.39 -23.27 8.32
N VAL A 14 -10.27 -22.67 7.91
CA VAL A 14 -9.21 -22.19 8.82
C VAL A 14 -9.36 -20.70 9.10
N HIS A 15 -9.73 -19.92 8.08
CA HIS A 15 -9.72 -18.45 8.15
C HIS A 15 -11.07 -17.83 8.48
N GLY A 16 -12.17 -18.58 8.39
CA GLY A 16 -13.52 -18.04 8.50
C GLY A 16 -13.92 -17.26 7.24
N PRO A 17 -14.80 -16.24 7.37
CA PRO A 17 -15.21 -15.38 6.27
C PRO A 17 -14.01 -14.70 5.60
N TYR A 18 -14.11 -14.50 4.28
CA TYR A 18 -13.05 -13.84 3.54
C TYR A 18 -12.94 -12.36 3.93
N ASP A 19 -11.77 -11.99 4.45
CA ASP A 19 -11.34 -10.60 4.64
C ASP A 19 -10.37 -10.17 3.50
N PRO A 20 -10.74 -9.18 2.67
CA PRO A 20 -9.88 -8.68 1.59
C PRO A 20 -8.69 -7.84 2.08
N ALA A 21 -8.67 -7.43 3.35
CA ALA A 21 -7.54 -6.73 3.97
C ALA A 21 -6.46 -7.69 4.50
N ARG A 22 -6.74 -8.99 4.59
CA ARG A 22 -5.84 -10.00 5.18
C ARG A 22 -4.90 -10.60 4.14
N PHE A 23 -3.67 -10.90 4.56
CA PHE A 23 -2.75 -11.71 3.78
C PHE A 23 -2.84 -13.16 4.25
N TYR A 24 -3.16 -14.08 3.33
CA TYR A 24 -3.40 -15.49 3.64
C TYR A 24 -2.16 -16.38 3.43
N GLY A 25 -1.17 -15.91 2.67
CA GLY A 25 0.08 -16.64 2.49
C GLY A 25 0.97 -16.61 3.73
N LYS A 26 2.11 -17.31 3.67
CA LYS A 26 3.11 -17.33 4.75
C LYS A 26 3.68 -15.92 4.97
N PRO A 27 3.50 -15.30 6.15
CA PRO A 27 4.10 -14.00 6.43
C PRO A 27 5.62 -14.12 6.50
N ASP A 28 6.29 -13.08 6.01
CA ASP A 28 7.75 -12.90 6.15
C ASP A 28 8.02 -11.97 7.34
N THR A 29 9.29 -11.82 7.74
CA THR A 29 9.71 -10.91 8.81
C THR A 29 9.13 -9.50 8.58
N PRO A 30 8.40 -8.93 9.56
CA PRO A 30 7.93 -7.55 9.48
C PRO A 30 9.10 -6.60 9.23
N PHE A 31 8.91 -5.61 8.36
CA PHE A 31 9.98 -4.70 7.96
C PHE A 31 10.69 -4.04 9.15
N GLY A 32 9.95 -3.67 10.20
CA GLY A 32 10.52 -3.09 11.43
C GLY A 32 11.39 -4.02 12.28
N GLN A 33 11.43 -5.32 11.97
CA GLN A 33 12.28 -6.31 12.65
C GLN A 33 13.47 -6.76 11.77
N VAL A 34 13.61 -6.21 10.57
CA VAL A 34 14.70 -6.55 9.64
C VAL A 34 15.96 -5.79 10.02
N LYS A 35 17.10 -6.47 10.09
CA LYS A 35 18.39 -5.80 10.28
C LYS A 35 18.75 -5.01 9.02
N VAL A 36 19.38 -3.84 9.18
CA VAL A 36 19.74 -2.97 8.06
C VAL A 36 20.60 -3.69 7.02
N GLY A 37 21.58 -4.50 7.46
CA GLY A 37 22.42 -5.32 6.57
C GLY A 37 21.68 -6.43 5.81
N GLU A 38 20.45 -6.77 6.20
CA GLU A 38 19.63 -7.82 5.59
C GLU A 38 18.54 -7.26 4.66
N ILE A 39 18.42 -5.93 4.53
CA ILE A 39 17.35 -5.30 3.72
C ILE A 39 17.41 -5.79 2.27
N GLY A 40 18.60 -5.92 1.68
CA GLY A 40 18.77 -6.38 0.30
C GLY A 40 18.23 -7.80 0.09
N SER A 41 18.60 -8.75 0.96
CA SER A 41 18.11 -10.13 0.88
C SER A 41 16.62 -10.23 1.23
N TRP A 42 16.12 -9.38 2.12
CA TRP A 42 14.70 -9.25 2.45
C TRP A 42 13.86 -8.76 1.27
N LEU A 43 14.37 -7.80 0.48
CA LEU A 43 13.72 -7.35 -0.76
C LEU A 43 13.83 -8.40 -1.86
N ALA A 44 14.96 -9.11 -1.95
CA ALA A 44 15.21 -10.12 -2.98
C ALA A 44 14.18 -11.26 -2.92
N ARG A 45 13.86 -11.77 -1.73
CA ARG A 45 12.92 -12.90 -1.54
C ARG A 45 11.44 -12.57 -1.73
N ARG A 46 11.07 -11.30 -1.92
CA ARG A 46 9.68 -10.91 -2.21
C ARG A 46 9.30 -11.31 -3.63
N ASN A 47 8.06 -11.82 -3.79
CA ASN A 47 7.44 -12.02 -5.09
C ASN A 47 7.09 -10.66 -5.72
N LYS A 48 7.66 -10.40 -6.91
CA LYS A 48 7.52 -9.14 -7.65
C LYS A 48 6.62 -9.28 -8.89
N SER A 49 5.85 -10.36 -8.98
CA SER A 49 4.90 -10.53 -10.08
C SER A 49 3.84 -9.42 -10.08
N PRO A 50 3.32 -9.01 -11.25
CA PRO A 50 2.25 -8.01 -11.32
C PRO A 50 1.02 -8.39 -10.47
N SER A 51 0.68 -9.68 -10.41
CA SER A 51 -0.41 -10.20 -9.58
C SER A 51 -0.15 -10.05 -8.09
N ALA A 52 1.07 -10.30 -7.63
CA ALA A 52 1.45 -10.12 -6.23
C ALA A 52 1.38 -8.64 -5.82
N LEU A 53 1.82 -7.75 -6.72
CA LEU A 53 1.76 -6.31 -6.52
C LEU A 53 0.31 -5.80 -6.47
N ALA A 54 -0.53 -6.19 -7.43
CA ALA A 54 -1.96 -5.86 -7.45
C ALA A 54 -2.66 -6.35 -6.16
N GLY A 55 -2.35 -7.57 -5.71
CA GLY A 55 -2.86 -8.09 -4.44
C GLY A 55 -2.38 -7.28 -3.22
N ALA A 56 -1.13 -6.79 -3.23
CA ALA A 56 -0.62 -5.94 -2.17
C ALA A 56 -1.34 -4.58 -2.10
N PHE A 57 -1.55 -3.93 -3.25
CA PHE A 57 -2.31 -2.68 -3.34
C PHE A 57 -3.78 -2.88 -2.93
N SER A 58 -4.43 -3.95 -3.39
CA SER A 58 -5.79 -4.29 -3.00
C SER A 58 -5.91 -4.43 -1.48
N ARG A 59 -5.04 -5.20 -0.83
CA ARG A 59 -5.05 -5.32 0.65
C ARG A 59 -4.82 -3.99 1.35
N ALA A 60 -3.90 -3.16 0.85
CA ALA A 60 -3.65 -1.83 1.42
C ALA A 60 -4.89 -0.92 1.30
N TYR A 61 -5.55 -0.95 0.15
CA TYR A 61 -6.81 -0.25 -0.10
C TYR A 61 -7.91 -0.69 0.87
N TRP A 62 -8.11 -2.00 1.06
CA TRP A 62 -9.12 -2.51 1.99
C TRP A 62 -8.81 -2.18 3.45
N ARG A 63 -7.54 -2.23 3.88
CA ARG A 63 -7.15 -1.74 5.21
C ARG A 63 -7.47 -0.27 5.42
N TRP A 64 -7.22 0.55 4.41
CA TRP A 64 -7.53 1.97 4.43
C TRP A 64 -9.04 2.23 4.45
N GLN A 65 -9.80 1.51 3.62
CA GLN A 65 -11.27 1.56 3.57
C GLN A 65 -11.89 1.21 4.92
N HIS A 66 -11.51 0.06 5.51
CA HIS A 66 -12.01 -0.37 6.82
C HIS A 66 -11.70 0.64 7.93
N LYS A 67 -10.54 1.32 7.84
CA LYS A 67 -10.10 2.24 8.89
C LYS A 67 -10.67 3.65 8.77
N TYR A 68 -10.83 4.17 7.55
CA TYR A 68 -11.13 5.59 7.32
C TYR A 68 -12.42 5.85 6.56
N VAL A 69 -12.93 4.92 5.75
CA VAL A 69 -14.08 5.17 4.87
C VAL A 69 -15.35 4.52 5.40
N GLN A 70 -15.28 3.23 5.70
CA GLN A 70 -16.44 2.41 6.09
C GLN A 70 -16.87 2.49 7.57
N PRO A 71 -16.10 3.06 8.52
CA PRO A 71 -16.62 3.24 9.88
C PRO A 71 -17.92 4.04 9.89
N LYS A 72 -18.90 3.60 10.69
CA LYS A 72 -20.22 4.25 10.83
C LYS A 72 -20.13 5.76 11.13
N LYS A 73 -19.09 6.18 11.84
CA LYS A 73 -18.76 7.57 12.13
C LYS A 73 -17.42 7.92 11.50
N SER A 74 -17.39 8.03 10.17
CA SER A 74 -16.21 8.50 9.45
C SER A 74 -16.11 10.03 9.51
N GLY A 75 -14.88 10.55 9.63
CA GLY A 75 -14.58 11.98 9.57
C GLY A 75 -14.04 12.40 8.19
N ILE A 76 -13.50 13.61 8.08
CA ILE A 76 -12.95 14.14 6.82
C ILE A 76 -11.57 13.53 6.43
N ALA A 77 -10.98 12.70 7.31
CA ALA A 77 -9.66 12.12 7.13
C ALA A 77 -9.39 11.44 5.76
N PRO A 78 -10.24 10.55 5.21
CA PRO A 78 -9.97 9.92 3.92
C PRO A 78 -9.89 10.95 2.77
N PHE A 79 -10.69 12.02 2.81
CA PHE A 79 -10.65 13.09 1.82
C PHE A 79 -9.32 13.86 1.89
N LEU A 80 -8.90 14.28 3.09
CA LEU A 80 -7.64 14.99 3.27
C LEU A 80 -6.43 14.13 2.86
N GLN A 81 -6.47 12.83 3.14
CA GLN A 81 -5.41 11.90 2.73
C GLN A 81 -5.30 11.79 1.20
N ILE A 82 -6.43 11.74 0.47
CA ILE A 82 -6.43 11.76 -0.99
C ILE A 82 -5.92 13.10 -1.53
N VAL A 83 -6.32 14.22 -0.91
CA VAL A 83 -5.85 15.56 -1.31
C VAL A 83 -4.34 15.67 -1.13
N VAL A 84 -3.81 15.34 0.04
CA VAL A 84 -2.36 15.36 0.32
C VAL A 84 -1.62 14.40 -0.62
N GLY A 85 -2.14 13.20 -0.84
CA GLY A 85 -1.58 12.25 -1.80
C GLY A 85 -1.52 12.81 -3.22
N SER A 86 -2.58 13.50 -3.65
CA SER A 86 -2.66 14.17 -4.95
C SER A 86 -1.65 15.31 -5.04
N MET A 87 -1.52 16.15 -4.01
CA MET A 87 -0.53 17.22 -3.95
C MET A 87 0.90 16.68 -4.10
N ILE A 88 1.24 15.60 -3.39
CA ILE A 88 2.55 14.94 -3.48
C ILE A 88 2.77 14.36 -4.88
N PHE A 89 1.77 13.66 -5.43
CA PHE A 89 1.85 13.08 -6.77
C PHE A 89 2.09 14.16 -7.83
N PHE A 90 1.28 15.22 -7.83
CA PHE A 90 1.40 16.32 -8.78
C PHE A 90 2.70 17.09 -8.61
N TYR A 91 3.18 17.29 -7.37
CA TYR A 91 4.49 17.88 -7.12
C TYR A 91 5.61 17.01 -7.73
N THR A 92 5.55 15.69 -7.52
CA THR A 92 6.58 14.75 -7.98
C THR A 92 6.66 14.70 -9.51
N ILE A 93 5.52 14.57 -10.20
CA ILE A 93 5.53 14.51 -11.68
C ILE A 93 5.89 15.86 -12.33
N ASN A 94 5.67 16.98 -11.64
CA ASN A 94 6.04 18.32 -12.11
C ASN A 94 7.38 18.81 -11.53
N TYR A 95 8.10 17.97 -10.79
CA TYR A 95 9.29 18.40 -10.04
C TYR A 95 10.36 19.01 -10.95
N THR A 96 10.59 18.45 -12.14
CA THR A 96 11.57 18.99 -13.09
C THR A 96 11.24 20.43 -13.50
N LYS A 97 9.97 20.74 -13.75
CA LYS A 97 9.49 22.09 -14.08
C LYS A 97 9.60 23.05 -12.89
N LEU A 98 9.33 22.56 -11.69
CA LEU A 98 9.40 23.33 -10.45
C LEU A 98 10.83 23.54 -9.94
N SER A 99 11.76 22.67 -10.33
CA SER A 99 13.13 22.64 -9.79
C SER A 99 13.92 23.93 -10.05
N HIS A 100 13.60 24.67 -11.11
CA HIS A 100 14.22 25.96 -11.43
C HIS A 100 14.01 27.01 -10.33
N HIS A 101 12.91 26.91 -9.58
CA HIS A 101 12.60 27.80 -8.47
C HIS A 101 13.41 27.52 -7.20
N ARG A 102 14.14 26.40 -7.12
CA ARG A 102 14.90 26.00 -5.92
C ARG A 102 16.00 27.00 -5.55
N ASN A 103 16.61 27.63 -6.55
CA ASN A 103 17.70 28.59 -6.37
C ASN A 103 17.20 30.04 -6.43
N TYR A 104 15.89 30.24 -6.62
CA TYR A 104 15.32 31.58 -6.64
C TYR A 104 15.22 32.08 -5.20
N LYS A 105 15.92 33.18 -4.89
CA LYS A 105 15.70 33.91 -3.64
C LYS A 105 14.43 34.72 -3.82
N TYR A 106 13.38 34.31 -3.14
CA TYR A 106 12.22 35.17 -2.95
C TYR A 106 12.58 36.21 -1.89
N HIS A 107 12.28 37.47 -2.18
CA HIS A 107 12.46 38.58 -1.25
C HIS A 107 11.51 38.44 -0.05
#